data_AF-A0A7S0VTI9-F1
#
_entry.id   AF-A0A7S0VTI9-F1
#
_cell.length_a   1.000
_cell.length_b   1.000
_cell.length_c   1.000
_cell.angle_alpha   90.00
_cell.angle_beta   90.00
_cell.angle_gamma   90.00
#
_symmetry.space_group_name_H-M   'P 1'
#
loop_
_entity.id
_entity.type
_entity.pdbx_description
1 polymer ?
#
loop_
_entity_poly.entity_id
_entity_poly.type
_entity_poly.pdbx_seq_one_letter_code
_entity_poly.pdbx_strand_id
1 'polypeptide(L)'
;GDPPPGDDFTVDAAIGTSADSSLRRIVDGLDAKLSQTRFVVESRSESREHALLRAMPRTGRTHQIRVHASHLGLPICGDNVYGAEAGLYADDLDLMVTNGKRVQRT
;
A
#
# COMPACT_ATOMS: atom_id res chain seq x y z
N GLY A 1 -5.11 6.12 5.62
CA GLY A 1 -6.57 6.06 5.91
C GLY A 1 -6.79 5.02 7.00
N ASP A 2 -7.78 5.22 7.87
CA ASP A 2 -8.13 4.22 8.89
C ASP A 2 -8.71 2.98 8.20
N PRO A 3 -8.28 1.73 8.51
CA PRO A 3 -8.87 0.53 7.95
C PRO A 3 -10.39 0.46 8.17
N PRO A 4 -11.10 -0.34 7.34
CA PRO A 4 -12.50 -0.68 7.60
C PRO A 4 -12.68 -1.21 9.03
N PRO A 5 -13.84 -0.98 9.67
CA PRO A 5 -14.07 -1.42 11.04
C PRO A 5 -13.90 -2.95 11.17
N GLY A 6 -13.03 -3.36 12.10
CA GLY A 6 -12.72 -4.76 12.37
C GLY A 6 -11.29 -5.15 11.99
N ASP A 7 -10.85 -6.30 12.51
CA ASP A 7 -9.52 -6.85 12.24
C ASP A 7 -9.51 -7.81 11.03
N ASP A 8 -10.61 -7.92 10.29
CA ASP A 8 -10.76 -8.82 9.16
C ASP A 8 -11.66 -8.18 8.11
N PHE A 9 -11.08 -7.91 6.93
CA PHE A 9 -11.78 -7.22 5.85
C PHE A 9 -11.31 -7.71 4.48
N THR A 10 -12.15 -7.50 3.46
CA THR A 10 -11.89 -7.92 2.08
C THR A 10 -11.92 -6.72 1.14
N VAL A 11 -10.98 -6.68 0.21
CA VAL A 11 -10.92 -5.71 -0.89
C VAL A 11 -11.27 -6.41 -2.19
N ASP A 12 -12.40 -6.00 -2.76
CA ASP A 12 -12.96 -6.47 -4.03
C ASP A 12 -12.90 -5.35 -5.07
N ALA A 13 -11.69 -5.07 -5.55
CA ALA A 13 -11.41 -3.99 -6.49
C ALA A 13 -10.70 -4.56 -7.71
N ALA A 14 -11.18 -4.27 -8.92
CA ALA A 14 -10.57 -4.78 -10.14
C ALA A 14 -9.21 -4.11 -10.35
N ILE A 15 -8.20 -4.86 -10.79
CA ILE A 15 -6.86 -4.32 -11.05
C ILE A 15 -6.59 -4.32 -12.55
N GLY A 16 -6.22 -3.16 -13.06
CA GLY A 16 -5.83 -2.93 -14.45
C GLY A 16 -4.47 -2.25 -14.56
N THR A 17 -4.08 -1.99 -15.79
CA THR A 17 -2.87 -1.25 -16.12
C THR A 17 -3.12 0.25 -16.03
N SER A 18 -2.13 1.01 -15.54
CA SER A 18 -2.24 2.47 -15.50
C SER A 18 -2.17 3.07 -16.90
N ALA A 19 -2.90 4.16 -17.15
CA ALA A 19 -2.90 4.82 -18.46
C ALA A 19 -1.56 5.51 -18.78
N ASP A 20 -0.87 6.00 -17.74
CA ASP A 20 0.42 6.68 -17.79
C ASP A 20 1.63 5.71 -17.86
N SER A 21 1.44 4.45 -17.46
CA SER A 21 2.54 3.47 -17.41
C SER A 21 2.05 2.03 -17.48
N SER A 22 2.53 1.30 -18.49
CA SER A 22 2.24 -0.12 -18.67
C SER A 22 2.83 -1.03 -17.58
N LEU A 23 3.82 -0.54 -16.83
CA LEU A 23 4.47 -1.25 -15.72
C LEU A 23 3.71 -1.07 -14.40
N ARG A 24 2.83 -0.08 -14.33
CA ARG A 24 2.07 0.28 -13.14
C ARG A 24 0.70 -0.38 -13.13
N ARG A 25 0.22 -0.75 -11.93
CA ARG A 25 -1.09 -1.37 -11.73
C ARG A 25 -1.93 -0.51 -10.81
N ILE A 26 -3.19 -0.28 -11.15
CA ILE A 26 -4.10 0.55 -10.36
C ILE A 26 -5.46 -0.14 -10.23
N VAL A 27 -6.23 0.26 -9.22
CA VAL A 27 -7.65 -0.09 -9.15
C VAL A 27 -8.39 0.57 -10.31
N ASP A 28 -9.28 -0.19 -10.95
CA ASP A 28 -10.10 0.24 -12.09
C ASP A 28 -9.31 0.79 -13.29
N GLY A 29 -8.07 0.31 -13.46
CA GLY A 29 -7.23 0.65 -14.61
C GLY A 29 -7.69 0.06 -15.94
N LEU A 30 -6.90 0.31 -16.99
CA LEU A 30 -7.15 -0.26 -18.32
C LEU A 30 -7.12 -1.79 -18.28
N ASP A 31 -8.09 -2.42 -18.96
CA ASP A 31 -8.29 -3.87 -18.98
C ASP A 31 -8.35 -4.51 -17.58
N ALA A 32 -8.95 -3.78 -16.62
CA ALA A 32 -9.04 -4.24 -15.25
C ALA A 32 -9.73 -5.59 -15.14
N LYS A 33 -9.14 -6.47 -14.34
CA LYS A 33 -9.68 -7.79 -14.03
C LYS A 33 -10.05 -7.86 -12.57
N LEU A 34 -11.18 -8.49 -12.28
CA LEU A 34 -11.63 -8.75 -10.93
C LEU A 34 -10.49 -9.34 -10.09
N SER A 35 -10.35 -8.78 -8.90
CA SER A 35 -9.30 -9.08 -7.97
C SER A 35 -9.84 -8.99 -6.55
N GLN A 36 -9.49 -9.97 -5.73
CA GLN A 36 -9.97 -10.07 -4.36
C GLN A 36 -8.81 -10.42 -3.43
N THR A 37 -8.67 -9.64 -2.35
CA THR A 37 -7.70 -9.91 -1.28
C THR A 37 -8.39 -9.73 0.07
N ARG A 38 -8.34 -10.77 0.92
CA ARG A 38 -8.71 -10.64 2.33
C ARG A 38 -7.48 -10.23 3.13
N PHE A 39 -7.65 -9.29 4.06
CA PHE A 39 -6.65 -8.86 5.00
C PHE A 39 -7.13 -9.12 6.42
N VAL A 40 -6.22 -9.57 7.27
CA VAL A 40 -6.46 -9.71 8.72
C VAL A 40 -5.39 -8.93 9.47
N VAL A 41 -5.77 -8.11 10.42
CA VAL A 41 -4.86 -7.38 11.30
C VAL A 41 -4.35 -8.33 12.37
N GLU A 42 -3.05 -8.61 12.36
CA GLU A 42 -2.40 -9.47 13.36
C GLU A 42 -1.92 -8.65 14.56
N SER A 43 -1.42 -7.45 14.31
CA SER A 43 -0.98 -6.52 15.35
C SER A 43 -0.92 -5.08 14.83
N ARG A 44 -0.89 -4.13 15.77
CA ARG A 44 -0.72 -2.70 15.52
C ARG A 44 0.45 -2.20 16.35
N SER A 45 1.22 -1.24 15.82
CA SER A 45 2.26 -0.56 16.62
C SER A 45 1.63 0.24 17.75
N GLU A 46 2.42 0.55 18.77
CA GLU A 46 1.97 1.42 19.88
C GLU A 46 1.54 2.81 19.39
N SER A 47 2.26 3.37 18.40
CA SER A 47 1.92 4.65 17.76
C SER A 47 0.70 4.57 16.84
N ARG A 48 0.23 3.36 16.49
CA ARG A 48 -0.81 3.08 15.48
C ARG A 48 -0.50 3.58 14.06
N GLU A 49 0.75 3.95 13.79
CA GLU A 49 1.20 4.34 12.44
C GLU A 49 1.44 3.12 11.53
N HIS A 50 1.63 1.94 12.14
CA HIS A 50 1.88 0.70 11.41
C HIS A 50 0.99 -0.43 11.92
N ALA A 51 0.64 -1.32 11.00
CA ALA A 51 -0.06 -2.57 11.30
C ALA A 51 0.58 -3.73 10.55
N LEU A 52 0.67 -4.88 11.21
CA LEU A 52 1.01 -6.14 10.57
C LEU A 52 -0.27 -6.76 10.03
N LEU A 53 -0.35 -6.90 8.71
CA LEU A 53 -1.50 -7.49 8.03
C LEU A 53 -1.13 -8.85 7.43
N ARG A 54 -1.94 -9.87 7.70
CA ARG A 54 -1.95 -11.11 6.93
C ARG A 54 -2.79 -10.90 5.68
N ALA A 55 -2.15 -10.95 4.51
CA ALA A 55 -2.83 -10.85 3.23
C ALA A 55 -3.10 -12.23 2.62
N MET A 56 -4.34 -12.47 2.18
CA MET A 56 -4.79 -13.71 1.55
C MET A 56 -5.43 -13.38 0.19
N PRO A 57 -4.63 -13.27 -0.89
CA PRO A 57 -5.16 -13.02 -2.22
C PRO A 57 -5.92 -14.25 -2.73
N ARG A 58 -7.16 -14.05 -3.16
CA ARG A 58 -8.01 -15.10 -3.78
C ARG A 58 -7.79 -15.20 -5.29
N THR A 59 -7.23 -14.15 -5.87
CA THR A 59 -6.80 -14.04 -7.26
C THR A 59 -5.30 -13.79 -7.32
N GLY A 60 -4.68 -13.90 -8.51
CA GLY A 60 -3.24 -13.70 -8.69
C GLY A 60 -2.89 -12.59 -9.67
N ARG A 61 -3.39 -11.36 -9.48
CA ARG A 61 -3.01 -10.22 -10.35
C ARG A 61 -1.62 -9.69 -9.98
N THR A 62 -0.90 -9.15 -10.96
CA THR A 62 0.41 -8.50 -10.73
C THR A 62 0.27 -7.36 -9.72
N HIS A 63 1.16 -7.34 -8.72
CA HIS A 63 1.17 -6.35 -7.63
C HIS A 63 -0.10 -6.28 -6.78
N GLN A 64 -0.98 -7.28 -6.82
CA GLN A 64 -2.32 -7.23 -6.22
C GLN A 64 -2.36 -6.74 -4.77
N ILE A 65 -1.55 -7.35 -3.90
CA ILE A 65 -1.52 -6.99 -2.47
C ILE A 65 -1.09 -5.53 -2.30
N ARG A 66 -0.05 -5.09 -3.03
CA ARG A 66 0.50 -3.72 -2.96
C ARG A 66 -0.54 -2.68 -3.40
N VAL A 67 -1.21 -2.94 -4.52
CA VAL A 67 -2.25 -2.06 -5.07
C VAL A 67 -3.46 -1.99 -4.13
N HIS A 68 -3.97 -3.13 -3.65
CA HIS A 68 -5.10 -3.15 -2.71
C HIS A 68 -4.75 -2.48 -1.37
N ALA A 69 -3.55 -2.71 -0.83
CA ALA A 69 -3.11 -2.09 0.41
C ALA A 69 -3.00 -0.57 0.26
N SER A 70 -2.41 -0.09 -0.85
CA SER A 70 -2.36 1.33 -1.18
C SER A 70 -3.74 1.95 -1.41
N HIS A 71 -4.65 1.23 -2.09
CA HIS A 71 -6.04 1.66 -2.31
C HIS A 71 -6.82 1.83 -0.99
N LEU A 72 -6.51 1.04 0.04
CA LEU A 72 -7.05 1.21 1.39
C LEU A 72 -6.40 2.36 2.17
N GLY A 73 -5.40 3.05 1.60
CA GLY A 73 -4.59 4.04 2.31
C GLY A 73 -3.69 3.43 3.38
N LEU A 74 -3.33 2.14 3.21
CA LEU A 74 -2.42 1.37 4.07
C LEU A 74 -1.26 0.82 3.22
N PRO A 75 -0.46 1.67 2.58
CA PRO A 75 0.64 1.21 1.74
C PRO A 75 1.65 0.36 2.51
N ILE A 76 2.29 -0.57 1.82
CA ILE A 76 3.34 -1.42 2.41
C ILE A 76 4.57 -0.55 2.69
N CYS A 77 5.12 -0.67 3.91
CA CYS A 77 6.33 0.03 4.30
C CYS A 77 7.49 -0.27 3.32
N GLY A 78 8.15 0.78 2.82
CA GLY A 78 9.25 0.67 1.85
C GLY A 78 8.83 0.46 0.40
N ASP A 79 7.52 0.50 0.09
CA ASP A 79 7.04 0.40 -1.29
C ASP A 79 7.19 1.72 -2.05
N ASN A 80 8.25 1.85 -2.85
CA ASN A 80 8.52 3.07 -3.63
C ASN A 80 7.52 3.35 -4.76
N VAL A 81 6.67 2.39 -5.14
CA VAL A 81 5.75 2.53 -6.29
C VAL A 81 4.34 2.86 -5.84
N TYR A 82 3.88 2.21 -4.77
CA TYR A 82 2.51 2.35 -4.26
C TYR A 82 2.46 3.03 -2.89
N GLY A 83 3.60 3.35 -2.29
CA GLY A 83 3.70 4.05 -1.00
C GLY A 83 3.45 5.55 -1.09
N ALA A 84 3.76 6.18 -2.22
CA ALA A 84 3.67 7.63 -2.40
C ALA A 84 2.26 8.13 -2.80
N GLU A 85 1.39 7.26 -3.32
CA GLU A 85 0.08 7.67 -3.85
C GLU A 85 -1.05 7.69 -2.83
N ALA A 86 -0.79 7.28 -1.58
CA ALA A 86 -1.80 7.29 -0.52
C ALA A 86 -2.13 8.71 0.00
N GLY A 87 -1.67 9.79 -0.65
CA GLY A 87 -1.96 11.16 -0.22
C GLY A 87 -1.32 11.55 1.12
N LEU A 88 -0.37 10.75 1.62
CA LEU A 88 0.55 11.19 2.67
C LEU A 88 1.67 11.95 1.96
N TYR A 89 1.43 13.25 1.69
CA TYR A 89 2.52 14.15 1.37
C TYR A 89 3.58 14.02 2.46
N ALA A 90 4.79 13.72 2.03
CA ALA A 90 6.00 13.62 2.83
C ALA A 90 6.44 14.98 3.44
N ASP A 91 5.51 15.91 3.66
CA ASP A 91 5.78 17.14 4.40
C ASP A 91 5.79 16.90 5.93
N ASP A 92 5.25 15.76 6.41
CA ASP A 92 5.31 15.37 7.82
C ASP A 92 6.26 14.18 8.10
N LEU A 93 6.92 13.61 7.08
CA LEU A 93 8.02 12.65 7.26
C LEU A 93 9.36 13.33 6.98
N ASP A 94 9.57 14.43 7.70
CA ASP A 94 10.92 14.88 7.99
C ASP A 94 11.61 13.78 8.82
N LEU A 95 12.55 13.09 8.17
CA LEU A 95 13.81 12.73 8.80
C LEU A 95 13.72 11.98 10.15
N MET A 96 13.36 10.70 10.13
CA MET A 96 13.90 9.74 11.12
C MET A 96 14.74 8.66 10.43
N VAL A 97 15.74 9.12 9.69
CA VAL A 97 17.06 8.49 9.73
C VAL A 97 17.75 8.97 11.01
N THR A 98 17.59 8.22 12.11
CA THR A 98 18.53 8.28 13.24
C THR A 98 18.89 6.84 13.59
N ASN A 99 19.81 6.22 12.85
CA ASN A 99 21.21 6.25 13.27
C ASN A 99 22.19 6.22 12.09
N GLY A 100 22.86 7.36 11.87
CA GLY A 100 24.30 7.39 11.64
C GLY A 100 24.84 7.10 10.24
N LYS A 101 24.76 8.09 9.33
CA LYS A 101 25.93 8.79 8.73
C LYS A 101 25.55 9.56 7.46
N ARG A 102 25.88 10.85 7.46
CA ARG A 102 25.77 11.81 6.36
C ARG A 102 26.66 11.42 5.18
N VAL A 103 26.21 11.69 3.96
CA VAL A 103 27.10 12.07 2.85
C VAL A 103 26.59 13.39 2.28
N GLN A 104 27.34 14.46 2.55
CA GLN A 104 27.25 15.75 1.88
C GLN A 104 27.69 15.61 0.43
N ARG A 105 27.08 16.37 -0.48
CA ARG A 105 27.80 16.81 -1.68
C ARG A 105 27.58 18.29 -1.95
N THR A 106 28.74 18.93 -2.10
CA THR A 106 29.06 20.24 -2.66
C THR A 106 28.56 20.39 -4.09
#